data_AF-A0A7C7RGQ0-F1
#
_entry.id   AF-A0A7C7RGQ0-F1
#
_cell.length_a   1.000
_cell.length_b   1.000
_cell.length_c   1.000
_cell.angle_alpha   90.00
_cell.angle_beta   90.00
_cell.angle_gamma   90.00
#
_symmetry.space_group_name_H-M   'P 1'
#
loop_
_entity.id
_entity.type
_entity.pdbx_description
1 polymer ?
#
loop_
_entity_poly.entity_id
_entity_poly.type
_entity_poly.pdbx_seq_one_letter_code
_entity_poly.pdbx_strand_id
1 'polypeptide(L)'
;MESILEYQIAQRLAELGGRIYPQALPLKQWQMQSRCTRDEVVPQPPDSEWHQVDLPAQWGGSEMTTWFRRQITVPKEFAGKVVVLNIHPGGLDTEGLVSINGAPYQGLNTGRNEVLLTRNAEAGQRFEVLIEASAGVKKGPWTFSQCDLAVLQSQVEAFWYDAKVAFEAALVMPEESSERERLLRAVYRSLMKVEPLYGDEGKFLNSISQASEVLRATVYATPKAETGPRALLIGHSHLDTAWGWRKKETVRKLARTFTNTLRCMEQYPEFVFICPPAQLYQFAKEHYPELYQQVKERIAEGRWQIWGGMWIEPDCNLAGGEALIRQILFDHRFLRQEFGLETQALFFPDTYGNTWSLPQIAKKSGIKYFVSCKLYQGDTNVFPHSLFWWEGIDGTRLLSVIAYTYGGEFLPESSRSAGSAFTKRGFWTSTSISTVTPMEVGGSPDRIWSMLGVSGISTDYPGQYTEVWRIIFGRSRPLLTNCRSGTMSSILRTIGLYTPWRPWRRRTCVAPRRCSMMRRPFRLWPAFIPWSVHEPIKGDFDFTGRRNPRANLKGFLDLV
;
A
#
# COMPACT_ATOMS: atom_id res chain seq x y z
N MET A 1 7.39 26.25 23.56
CA MET A 1 8.44 25.92 24.55
C MET A 1 7.92 24.70 25.26
N GLU A 2 8.53 23.53 25.08
CA GLU A 2 8.01 22.27 25.63
C GLU A 2 7.80 22.39 27.14
N SER A 3 6.67 21.93 27.64
CA SER A 3 6.43 21.91 29.09
C SER A 3 7.36 20.88 29.75
N ILE A 4 7.71 21.10 31.03
CA ILE A 4 8.53 20.15 31.81
C ILE A 4 7.94 18.73 31.76
N LEU A 5 6.61 18.62 31.73
CA LEU A 5 5.89 17.36 31.64
C LEU A 5 6.12 16.64 30.30
N GLU A 6 6.09 17.36 29.17
CA GLU A 6 6.35 16.81 27.84
C GLU A 6 7.77 16.26 27.75
N TYR A 7 8.74 17.03 28.25
CA TYR A 7 10.14 16.60 28.28
C TYR A 7 10.32 15.31 29.11
N GLN A 8 9.71 15.23 30.30
CA GLN A 8 9.78 14.04 31.15
C GLN A 8 9.17 12.79 30.47
N ILE A 9 8.02 12.96 29.80
CA ILE A 9 7.38 11.87 29.06
C ILE A 9 8.28 11.41 27.91
N ALA A 10 8.80 12.36 27.11
CA ALA A 10 9.65 12.06 25.96
C ALA A 10 10.92 11.29 26.35
N GLN A 11 11.61 11.74 27.41
CA GLN A 11 12.79 11.04 27.94
C GLN A 11 12.44 9.62 28.38
N ARG A 12 11.36 9.45 29.16
CA ARG A 12 10.99 8.13 29.68
C ARG A 12 10.56 7.16 28.59
N LEU A 13 9.88 7.64 27.54
CA LEU A 13 9.56 6.85 26.35
C LEU A 13 10.81 6.44 25.59
N ALA A 14 11.79 7.34 25.42
CA ALA A 14 13.04 7.01 24.75
C ALA A 14 13.81 5.91 25.50
N GLU A 15 13.91 6.00 26.82
CA GLU A 15 14.53 4.97 27.67
C GLU A 15 13.81 3.62 27.54
N LEU A 16 12.48 3.61 27.60
CA LEU A 16 11.67 2.40 27.50
C LEU A 16 11.76 1.75 26.11
N GLY A 17 11.91 2.55 25.05
CA GLY A 17 12.10 2.07 23.68
C GLY A 17 13.33 1.15 23.56
N GLY A 18 14.39 1.42 24.32
CA GLY A 18 15.57 0.56 24.40
C GLY A 18 15.31 -0.82 25.01
N ARG A 19 14.16 -1.04 25.66
CA ARG A 19 13.77 -2.32 26.26
C ARG A 19 12.81 -3.15 25.40
N ILE A 20 12.47 -2.69 24.20
CA ILE A 20 11.72 -3.49 23.22
C ILE A 20 12.54 -4.72 22.80
N TYR A 21 13.84 -4.54 22.65
CA TYR A 21 14.80 -5.62 22.34
C TYR A 21 15.79 -5.80 23.50
N PRO A 22 15.39 -6.44 24.61
CA PRO A 22 16.24 -6.57 25.79
C PRO A 22 17.49 -7.44 25.54
N GLN A 23 17.47 -8.26 24.48
CA GLN A 23 18.58 -9.11 24.06
C GLN A 23 18.70 -9.02 22.54
N ALA A 24 19.90 -8.72 22.05
CA ALA A 24 20.22 -8.67 20.64
C ALA A 24 21.61 -9.27 20.41
N LEU A 25 21.72 -10.15 19.41
CA LEU A 25 22.96 -10.77 18.98
C LEU A 25 23.34 -10.25 17.58
N PRO A 26 24.44 -9.48 17.46
CA PRO A 26 24.89 -8.98 16.18
C PRO A 26 25.31 -10.09 15.21
N LEU A 27 24.70 -10.11 14.03
CA LEU A 27 25.01 -11.03 12.94
C LEU A 27 25.97 -10.35 11.95
N LYS A 28 27.25 -10.29 12.31
CA LYS A 28 28.26 -9.54 11.52
C LYS A 28 28.63 -10.18 10.19
N GLN A 29 28.73 -11.50 10.13
CA GLN A 29 29.21 -12.21 8.94
C GLN A 29 28.07 -12.57 7.99
N TRP A 30 28.18 -12.22 6.71
CA TRP A 30 27.19 -12.55 5.70
C TRP A 30 27.88 -13.05 4.43
N GLN A 31 27.15 -13.80 3.63
CA GLN A 31 27.55 -14.08 2.25
C GLN A 31 26.88 -13.06 1.35
N MET A 32 27.65 -12.40 0.49
CA MET A 32 27.19 -11.38 -0.44
C MET A 32 27.49 -11.77 -1.88
N GLN A 33 26.56 -11.46 -2.76
CA GLN A 33 26.72 -11.62 -4.20
C GLN A 33 25.97 -10.50 -4.92
N SER A 34 26.54 -9.95 -5.99
CA SER A 34 25.93 -8.85 -6.74
C SER A 34 26.08 -9.06 -8.24
N ARG A 35 25.03 -8.75 -9.00
CA ARG A 35 25.13 -8.72 -10.47
C ARG A 35 24.12 -7.76 -11.11
N CYS A 36 24.39 -7.44 -12.37
CA CYS A 36 23.45 -6.70 -13.20
C CYS A 36 22.22 -7.57 -13.49
N THR A 37 21.03 -7.00 -13.31
CA THR A 37 19.73 -7.69 -13.49
C THR A 37 18.82 -6.88 -14.42
N ARG A 38 19.42 -6.11 -15.33
CA ARG A 38 18.75 -5.13 -16.20
C ARG A 38 17.60 -5.72 -17.02
N ASP A 39 17.69 -6.97 -17.45
CA ASP A 39 16.71 -7.57 -18.37
C ASP A 39 15.89 -8.69 -17.71
N GLU A 40 16.02 -8.89 -16.41
CA GLU A 40 15.26 -9.89 -15.64
C GLU A 40 14.11 -9.26 -14.85
N VAL A 41 13.01 -10.01 -14.77
CA VAL A 41 11.81 -9.61 -14.03
C VAL A 41 11.93 -9.98 -12.55
N VAL A 42 12.22 -11.25 -12.26
CA VAL A 42 12.47 -11.75 -10.91
C VAL A 42 13.85 -12.42 -10.92
N PRO A 43 14.92 -11.66 -10.65
CA PRO A 43 16.27 -12.19 -10.75
C PRO A 43 16.53 -13.16 -9.60
N GLN A 44 17.15 -14.29 -9.92
CA GLN A 44 17.60 -15.25 -8.91
C GLN A 44 19.07 -15.00 -8.54
N PRO A 45 19.49 -15.32 -7.30
CA PRO A 45 20.90 -15.31 -6.96
C PRO A 45 21.67 -16.25 -7.92
N PRO A 46 22.81 -15.83 -8.46
CA PRO A 46 23.59 -16.69 -9.36
C PRO A 46 24.24 -17.87 -8.63
N ASP A 47 24.45 -18.96 -9.35
CA ASP A 47 25.15 -20.16 -8.85
C ASP A 47 26.67 -19.94 -8.66
N SER A 48 27.18 -18.75 -8.96
CA SER A 48 28.60 -18.43 -8.80
C SER A 48 29.03 -18.33 -7.33
N GLU A 49 30.33 -18.22 -7.09
CA GLU A 49 30.85 -18.09 -5.73
C GLU A 49 30.26 -16.88 -5.00
N TRP A 50 29.95 -17.11 -3.72
CA TRP A 50 29.51 -16.11 -2.77
C TRP A 50 30.69 -15.65 -1.93
N HIS A 51 30.83 -14.34 -1.75
CA HIS A 51 31.92 -13.77 -0.97
C HIS A 51 31.48 -13.53 0.47
N GLN A 52 32.33 -13.88 1.44
CA GLN A 52 32.10 -13.51 2.84
C GLN A 52 32.33 -12.01 3.03
N VAL A 53 31.43 -11.36 3.74
CA VAL A 53 31.51 -9.94 4.11
C VAL A 53 31.18 -9.77 5.59
N ASP A 54 31.88 -8.86 6.25
CA ASP A 54 31.54 -8.40 7.58
C ASP A 54 30.72 -7.10 7.49
N LEU A 55 29.67 -6.98 8.29
CA LEU A 55 28.89 -5.75 8.42
C LEU A 55 29.66 -4.73 9.29
N PRO A 56 29.67 -3.43 8.91
CA PRO A 56 28.94 -2.85 7.78
C PRO A 56 29.57 -3.14 6.40
N ALA A 57 28.74 -3.42 5.39
CA ALA A 57 29.18 -3.74 4.02
C ALA A 57 28.57 -2.81 2.96
N GLN A 58 29.37 -2.35 1.99
CA GLN A 58 28.90 -1.53 0.88
C GLN A 58 28.32 -2.38 -0.25
N TRP A 59 27.23 -1.92 -0.86
CA TRP A 59 26.60 -2.55 -2.02
C TRP A 59 25.87 -1.51 -2.88
N GLY A 60 25.28 -1.97 -3.98
CA GLY A 60 24.51 -1.14 -4.90
C GLY A 60 25.21 -0.94 -6.24
N GLY A 61 24.59 -0.15 -7.09
CA GLY A 61 25.00 0.13 -8.46
C GLY A 61 23.80 0.28 -9.40
N SER A 62 24.04 0.87 -10.57
CA SER A 62 22.98 1.04 -11.57
C SER A 62 22.53 -0.31 -12.12
N GLU A 63 21.23 -0.63 -12.02
CA GLU A 63 20.64 -1.89 -12.51
C GLU A 63 21.24 -3.15 -11.84
N MET A 64 21.85 -2.98 -10.67
CA MET A 64 22.41 -4.07 -9.88
C MET A 64 21.38 -4.57 -8.86
N THR A 65 21.31 -5.89 -8.68
CA THR A 65 20.69 -6.50 -7.52
C THR A 65 21.80 -7.15 -6.69
N THR A 66 21.74 -6.99 -5.38
CA THR A 66 22.65 -7.60 -4.42
C THR A 66 21.85 -8.57 -3.56
N TRP A 67 22.37 -9.78 -3.37
CA TRP A 67 21.83 -10.74 -2.44
C TRP A 67 22.75 -10.89 -1.24
N PHE A 68 22.15 -11.00 -0.06
CA PHE A 68 22.83 -11.36 1.17
C PHE A 68 22.20 -12.64 1.70
N ARG A 69 23.00 -13.62 2.10
CA ARG A 69 22.48 -14.83 2.73
C ARG A 69 23.24 -15.21 3.99
N ARG A 70 22.54 -15.84 4.92
CA ARG A 70 23.09 -16.39 6.15
C ARG A 70 22.18 -17.48 6.69
N GLN A 71 22.78 -18.53 7.24
CA GLN A 71 22.08 -19.48 8.10
C GLN A 71 22.16 -18.99 9.55
N ILE A 72 21.02 -18.89 10.21
CA ILE A 72 20.89 -18.39 11.58
C ILE A 72 20.45 -19.57 12.45
N THR A 73 21.11 -19.74 13.59
CA THR A 73 20.73 -20.74 14.60
C THR A 73 20.28 -20.01 15.86
N VAL A 74 19.08 -20.34 16.35
CA VAL A 74 18.53 -19.77 17.57
C VAL A 74 19.36 -20.25 18.77
N PRO A 75 19.92 -19.35 19.58
CA PRO A 75 20.73 -19.73 20.73
C PRO A 75 19.84 -20.19 21.90
N LYS A 76 20.41 -20.92 22.86
CA LYS A 76 19.64 -21.51 23.97
C LYS A 76 18.95 -20.46 24.82
N GLU A 77 19.56 -19.27 24.97
CA GLU A 77 19.01 -18.18 25.78
C GLU A 77 17.72 -17.59 25.18
N PHE A 78 17.44 -17.86 23.89
CA PHE A 78 16.26 -17.35 23.19
C PHE A 78 15.10 -18.33 23.19
N ALA A 79 15.28 -19.55 23.72
CA ALA A 79 14.24 -20.56 23.79
C ALA A 79 12.99 -20.04 24.53
N GLY A 80 11.81 -20.32 23.98
CA GLY A 80 10.53 -19.88 24.55
C GLY A 80 10.15 -18.42 24.26
N LYS A 81 11.00 -17.66 23.56
CA LYS A 81 10.81 -16.22 23.32
C LYS A 81 10.36 -15.93 21.89
N VAL A 82 9.82 -14.72 21.69
CA VAL A 82 9.59 -14.15 20.36
C VAL A 82 10.92 -13.66 19.79
N VAL A 83 11.28 -14.12 18.60
CA VAL A 83 12.56 -13.83 17.98
C VAL A 83 12.35 -13.16 16.63
N VAL A 84 13.07 -12.06 16.41
CA VAL A 84 13.01 -11.23 15.21
C VAL A 84 14.41 -10.98 14.65
N LEU A 85 14.48 -10.57 13.39
CA LEU A 85 15.67 -9.97 12.79
C LEU A 85 15.45 -8.49 12.63
N ASN A 86 16.38 -7.68 13.10
CA ASN A 86 16.41 -6.26 12.80
C ASN A 86 17.46 -6.00 11.71
N ILE A 87 17.02 -5.74 10.49
CA ILE A 87 17.83 -5.73 9.27
C ILE A 87 17.88 -4.32 8.71
N HIS A 88 19.08 -3.74 8.59
CA HIS A 88 19.27 -2.40 8.04
C HIS A 88 20.10 -2.46 6.76
N PRO A 89 19.49 -2.85 5.63
CA PRO A 89 20.23 -3.07 4.39
C PRO A 89 20.68 -1.77 3.73
N GLY A 90 20.13 -0.60 4.08
CA GLY A 90 20.55 0.68 3.50
C GLY A 90 19.61 1.84 3.79
N GLY A 91 19.76 2.93 3.01
CA GLY A 91 19.04 4.19 3.21
C GLY A 91 17.65 4.24 2.57
N LEU A 92 17.02 5.43 2.60
CA LEU A 92 15.61 5.68 2.26
C LEU A 92 15.13 5.12 0.92
N ASP A 93 16.01 5.02 -0.07
CA ASP A 93 15.66 4.52 -1.41
C ASP A 93 15.99 3.03 -1.63
N THR A 94 16.42 2.32 -0.60
CA THR A 94 16.68 0.88 -0.68
C THR A 94 15.41 0.09 -0.46
N GLU A 95 15.23 -0.93 -1.28
CA GLU A 95 14.13 -1.87 -1.16
C GLU A 95 14.69 -3.27 -1.10
N GLY A 96 14.06 -4.14 -0.32
CA GLY A 96 14.46 -5.53 -0.26
C GLY A 96 13.31 -6.49 -0.12
N LEU A 97 13.57 -7.75 -0.42
CA LEU A 97 12.69 -8.87 -0.12
C LEU A 97 13.49 -9.88 0.69
N VAL A 98 13.01 -10.18 1.90
CA VAL A 98 13.54 -11.26 2.73
C VAL A 98 12.78 -12.53 2.39
N SER A 99 13.54 -13.58 2.12
CA SER A 99 13.05 -14.95 2.06
C SER A 99 13.56 -15.73 3.26
N ILE A 100 12.68 -16.54 3.84
CA ILE A 100 12.98 -17.44 4.96
C ILE A 100 12.78 -18.87 4.47
N ASN A 101 13.79 -19.71 4.62
CA ASN A 101 13.78 -21.12 4.20
C ASN A 101 13.35 -21.29 2.72
N GLY A 102 13.85 -20.40 1.86
CA GLY A 102 13.59 -20.42 0.41
C GLY A 102 12.31 -19.71 -0.05
N ALA A 103 11.38 -19.36 0.86
CA ALA A 103 10.12 -18.72 0.51
C ALA A 103 10.14 -17.20 0.75
N PRO A 104 9.65 -16.36 -0.19
CA PRO A 104 9.43 -14.93 0.05
C PRO A 104 8.58 -14.68 1.29
N TYR A 105 9.08 -13.87 2.22
CA TYR A 105 8.50 -13.74 3.55
C TYR A 105 8.06 -12.31 3.89
N GLN A 106 8.95 -11.32 3.68
CA GLN A 106 8.64 -9.93 4.01
C GLN A 106 9.48 -8.95 3.18
N GLY A 107 8.85 -7.88 2.68
CA GLY A 107 9.53 -6.76 2.06
C GLY A 107 10.20 -5.82 3.09
N LEU A 108 11.42 -5.39 2.79
CA LEU A 108 12.17 -4.38 3.54
C LEU A 108 12.05 -3.00 2.89
N ASN A 109 11.94 -1.99 3.73
CA ASN A 109 12.13 -0.59 3.40
C ASN A 109 12.65 0.14 4.65
N THR A 110 12.92 1.44 4.54
CA THR A 110 13.46 2.21 5.67
C THR A 110 12.56 2.36 6.88
N GLY A 111 11.25 2.16 6.73
CA GLY A 111 10.28 2.13 7.83
C GLY A 111 10.08 0.73 8.43
N ARG A 112 10.62 -0.33 7.83
CA ARG A 112 10.36 -1.73 8.19
C ARG A 112 11.63 -2.57 8.09
N ASN A 113 12.38 -2.54 9.18
CA ASN A 113 13.63 -3.29 9.35
C ASN A 113 13.44 -4.57 10.19
N GLU A 114 12.33 -4.70 10.93
CA GLU A 114 12.05 -5.88 11.76
C GLU A 114 11.35 -6.99 10.95
N VAL A 115 11.85 -8.21 11.04
CA VAL A 115 11.27 -9.43 10.45
C VAL A 115 11.04 -10.47 11.55
N LEU A 116 9.80 -10.84 11.81
CA LEU A 116 9.44 -11.88 12.77
C LEU A 116 9.86 -13.27 12.27
N LEU A 117 10.74 -13.97 13.00
CA LEU A 117 11.13 -15.35 12.67
C LEU A 117 10.22 -16.38 13.33
N THR A 118 9.95 -16.22 14.63
CA THR A 118 9.09 -17.13 15.39
C THR A 118 8.56 -16.45 16.64
N ARG A 119 7.35 -16.84 17.07
CA ARG A 119 6.75 -16.39 18.34
C ARG A 119 7.16 -17.26 19.53
N ASN A 120 7.67 -18.46 19.27
CA ASN A 120 8.10 -19.40 20.29
C ASN A 120 9.35 -20.11 19.75
N ALA A 121 10.52 -19.56 20.07
CA ALA A 121 11.76 -20.07 19.51
C ALA A 121 12.20 -21.37 20.21
N GLU A 122 12.70 -22.31 19.41
CA GLU A 122 13.31 -23.54 19.93
C GLU A 122 14.83 -23.43 19.88
N ALA A 123 15.51 -23.84 20.94
CA ALA A 123 16.97 -23.83 20.96
C ALA A 123 17.54 -24.70 19.84
N GLY A 124 18.45 -24.16 19.03
CA GLY A 124 19.03 -24.86 17.89
C GLY A 124 18.18 -24.83 16.62
N GLN A 125 16.98 -24.24 16.64
CA GLN A 125 16.17 -24.01 15.44
C GLN A 125 16.98 -23.20 14.42
N ARG A 126 16.90 -23.61 13.14
CA ARG A 126 17.67 -22.99 12.06
C ARG A 126 16.75 -22.27 11.08
N PHE A 127 17.18 -21.09 10.65
CA PHE A 127 16.55 -20.32 9.59
C PHE A 127 17.57 -20.03 8.50
N GLU A 128 17.23 -20.33 7.26
CA GLU A 128 17.97 -19.83 6.11
C GLU A 128 17.38 -18.49 5.68
N VAL A 129 18.19 -17.44 5.72
CA VAL A 129 17.77 -16.08 5.38
C VAL A 129 18.47 -15.65 4.11
N LEU A 130 17.67 -15.20 3.14
CA LEU A 130 18.13 -14.57 1.92
C LEU A 130 17.49 -13.20 1.81
N ILE A 131 18.29 -12.16 1.61
CA ILE A 131 17.86 -10.78 1.40
C ILE A 131 18.19 -10.42 -0.04
N GLU A 132 17.18 -10.25 -0.88
CA GLU A 132 17.31 -9.62 -2.19
C GLU A 132 17.22 -8.09 -2.00
N ALA A 133 18.28 -7.34 -2.29
CA ALA A 133 18.35 -5.89 -2.12
C ALA A 133 18.51 -5.19 -3.48
N SER A 134 17.73 -4.11 -3.70
CA SER A 134 17.76 -3.29 -4.91
C SER A 134 18.02 -1.83 -4.57
N ALA A 135 18.93 -1.20 -5.31
CA ALA A 135 19.46 0.13 -5.02
C ALA A 135 18.53 1.30 -5.40
N GLY A 136 17.27 1.01 -5.75
CA GLY A 136 16.24 1.99 -6.08
C GLY A 136 16.66 3.02 -7.13
N VAL A 137 16.17 4.25 -7.00
CA VAL A 137 16.44 5.34 -7.95
C VAL A 137 17.84 5.93 -7.76
N LYS A 138 18.32 6.06 -6.52
CA LYS A 138 19.61 6.70 -6.22
C LYS A 138 20.83 5.79 -6.43
N LYS A 139 20.63 4.52 -6.82
CA LYS A 139 21.66 3.56 -7.30
C LYS A 139 22.81 3.25 -6.32
N GLY A 140 22.96 3.95 -5.19
CA GLY A 140 24.00 3.72 -4.20
C GLY A 140 25.30 4.50 -4.46
N PRO A 141 26.39 4.15 -3.77
CA PRO A 141 26.53 3.01 -2.88
C PRO A 141 25.66 3.13 -1.61
N TRP A 142 25.15 2.00 -1.15
CA TRP A 142 24.39 1.83 0.08
C TRP A 142 25.19 0.97 1.05
N THR A 143 24.90 1.12 2.34
CA THR A 143 25.56 0.34 3.39
C THR A 143 24.56 -0.56 4.07
N PHE A 144 24.77 -1.88 4.00
CA PHE A 144 24.16 -2.79 4.94
C PHE A 144 24.87 -2.58 6.28
N SER A 145 24.25 -1.79 7.16
CA SER A 145 24.92 -1.27 8.35
C SER A 145 24.93 -2.28 9.49
N GLN A 146 23.81 -2.95 9.74
CA GLN A 146 23.66 -3.88 10.85
C GLN A 146 22.54 -4.89 10.59
N CYS A 147 22.71 -6.10 11.14
CA CYS A 147 21.65 -7.08 11.29
C CYS A 147 21.77 -7.74 12.66
N ASP A 148 20.70 -7.71 13.45
CA ASP A 148 20.67 -8.32 14.78
C ASP A 148 19.61 -9.42 14.87
N LEU A 149 19.96 -10.54 15.50
CA LEU A 149 18.97 -11.50 15.99
C LEU A 149 18.53 -11.05 17.38
N ALA A 150 17.28 -10.63 17.52
CA ALA A 150 16.80 -10.01 18.75
C ALA A 150 15.61 -10.76 19.36
N VAL A 151 15.52 -10.71 20.67
CA VAL A 151 14.30 -11.07 21.41
C VAL A 151 13.38 -9.87 21.38
N LEU A 152 12.15 -10.04 20.93
CA LEU A 152 11.11 -9.02 21.02
C LEU A 152 10.35 -9.17 22.34
N GLN A 153 10.38 -8.15 23.20
CA GLN A 153 9.56 -8.09 24.40
C GLN A 153 8.19 -7.49 24.06
N SER A 154 7.26 -8.33 23.60
CA SER A 154 5.96 -7.91 23.08
C SER A 154 5.12 -7.10 24.07
N GLN A 155 5.28 -7.31 25.38
CA GLN A 155 4.54 -6.57 26.39
C GLN A 155 5.04 -5.11 26.51
N VAL A 156 6.36 -4.93 26.49
CA VAL A 156 6.99 -3.60 26.51
C VAL A 156 6.69 -2.87 25.21
N GLU A 157 6.83 -3.56 24.08
CA GLU A 157 6.51 -3.02 22.76
C GLU A 157 5.04 -2.53 22.70
N ALA A 158 4.10 -3.32 23.21
CA ALA A 158 2.69 -2.92 23.26
C ALA A 158 2.45 -1.65 24.05
N PHE A 159 2.95 -1.60 25.27
CA PHE A 159 2.77 -0.44 26.13
C PHE A 159 3.51 0.79 25.58
N TRP A 160 4.70 0.62 25.01
CA TRP A 160 5.48 1.71 24.43
C TRP A 160 4.75 2.39 23.27
N TYR A 161 4.22 1.61 22.32
CA TYR A 161 3.43 2.17 21.22
C TYR A 161 2.15 2.84 21.71
N ASP A 162 1.42 2.23 22.66
CA ASP A 162 0.25 2.85 23.27
C ASP A 162 0.64 4.22 23.87
N ALA A 163 1.65 4.26 24.75
CA ALA A 163 2.05 5.50 25.40
C ALA A 163 2.60 6.56 24.43
N LYS A 164 3.38 6.17 23.42
CA LYS A 164 3.91 7.06 22.38
C LYS A 164 2.79 7.69 21.55
N VAL A 165 1.86 6.89 21.05
CA VAL A 165 0.76 7.40 20.21
C VAL A 165 -0.14 8.34 21.01
N ALA A 166 -0.43 8.03 22.28
CA ALA A 166 -1.20 8.91 23.16
C ALA A 166 -0.48 10.24 23.43
N PHE A 167 0.84 10.19 23.61
CA PHE A 167 1.67 11.38 23.79
C PHE A 167 1.68 12.25 22.52
N GLU A 168 1.96 11.66 21.36
CA GLU A 168 1.93 12.35 20.06
C GLU A 168 0.55 12.93 19.74
N ALA A 169 -0.52 12.23 20.11
CA ALA A 169 -1.89 12.74 20.00
C ALA A 169 -2.10 13.98 20.86
N ALA A 170 -1.58 14.02 22.08
CA ALA A 170 -1.66 15.21 22.92
C ALA A 170 -0.85 16.39 22.36
N LEU A 171 0.33 16.13 21.79
CA LEU A 171 1.19 17.16 21.21
C LEU A 171 0.54 17.87 20.02
N VAL A 172 -0.28 17.15 19.25
CA VAL A 172 -1.01 17.73 18.12
C VAL A 172 -2.33 18.35 18.53
N MET A 173 -2.72 18.43 19.80
CA MET A 173 -3.96 19.10 20.23
C MET A 173 -3.73 20.59 20.56
N PRO A 174 -4.80 21.43 20.56
CA PRO A 174 -4.71 22.79 21.10
C PRO A 174 -4.19 22.78 22.54
N GLU A 175 -3.32 23.75 22.88
CA GLU A 175 -2.66 23.81 24.19
C GLU A 175 -3.68 23.94 25.35
N GLU A 176 -4.78 24.65 25.11
CA GLU A 176 -5.84 24.92 26.08
C GLU A 176 -6.88 23.80 26.18
N SER A 177 -6.69 22.68 25.45
CA SER A 177 -7.63 21.56 25.44
C SER A 177 -7.56 20.76 26.74
N SER A 178 -8.70 20.59 27.40
CA SER A 178 -8.83 19.68 28.55
C SER A 178 -8.47 18.23 28.19
N GLU A 179 -8.75 17.80 26.96
CA GLU A 179 -8.38 16.46 26.46
C GLU A 179 -6.88 16.30 26.31
N ARG A 180 -6.17 17.37 25.88
CA ARG A 180 -4.70 17.37 25.81
C ARG A 180 -4.10 17.15 27.20
N GLU A 181 -4.55 17.93 28.18
CA GLU A 181 -4.06 17.82 29.54
C GLU A 181 -4.37 16.45 30.15
N ARG A 182 -5.58 15.94 29.90
CA ARG A 182 -6.01 14.61 30.35
C ARG A 182 -5.10 13.51 29.81
N LEU A 183 -4.76 13.54 28.52
CA LEU A 183 -3.86 12.58 27.90
C LEU A 183 -2.44 12.67 28.43
N LEU A 184 -1.87 13.88 28.52
CA LEU A 184 -0.52 14.06 29.07
C LEU A 184 -0.43 13.52 30.50
N ARG A 185 -1.43 13.80 31.34
CA ARG A 185 -1.53 13.27 32.70
C ARG A 185 -1.69 11.75 32.72
N ALA A 186 -2.46 11.17 31.79
CA ALA A 186 -2.65 9.72 31.68
C ALA A 186 -1.34 9.00 31.32
N VAL A 187 -0.66 9.48 30.28
CA VAL A 187 0.64 8.96 29.83
C VAL A 187 1.65 9.08 30.97
N TYR A 188 1.78 10.28 31.56
CA TYR A 188 2.70 10.48 32.68
C TYR A 188 2.43 9.53 33.86
N ARG A 189 1.17 9.43 34.32
CA ARG A 189 0.80 8.53 35.42
C ARG A 189 1.09 7.07 35.11
N SER A 190 0.89 6.63 33.87
CA SER A 190 1.23 5.27 33.44
C SER A 190 2.74 5.05 33.46
N LEU A 191 3.53 6.00 32.95
CA LEU A 191 5.00 5.90 32.93
C LEU A 191 5.61 5.92 34.33
N MET A 192 5.01 6.64 35.28
CA MET A 192 5.43 6.66 36.68
C MET A 192 5.20 5.32 37.41
N LYS A 193 4.41 4.40 36.85
CA LYS A 193 4.26 3.03 37.37
C LYS A 193 5.38 2.11 36.90
N VAL A 194 6.09 2.47 35.84
CA VAL A 194 7.15 1.65 35.28
C VAL A 194 8.36 1.70 36.20
N GLU A 195 8.69 0.55 36.78
CA GLU A 195 9.87 0.37 37.63
C GLU A 195 11.17 0.75 36.89
N PRO A 196 12.28 1.00 37.62
CA PRO A 196 13.58 1.23 37.00
C PRO A 196 13.94 0.15 35.97
N LEU A 197 14.60 0.56 34.89
CA LEU A 197 14.96 -0.36 33.79
C LEU A 197 16.09 -1.32 34.16
N TYR A 198 16.68 -1.14 35.33
CA TYR A 198 17.70 -2.00 35.92
C TYR A 198 17.10 -2.70 37.15
N GLY A 199 17.26 -4.02 37.22
CA GLY A 199 16.76 -4.83 38.33
C GLY A 199 16.11 -6.13 37.88
N ASP A 200 15.12 -6.55 38.66
CA ASP A 200 14.37 -7.79 38.45
C ASP A 200 13.43 -7.68 37.24
N GLU A 201 13.68 -8.51 36.21
CA GLU A 201 12.91 -8.52 34.97
C GLU A 201 11.42 -8.82 35.21
N GLY A 202 11.10 -9.72 36.16
CA GLY A 202 9.73 -10.08 36.49
C GLY A 202 8.97 -8.91 37.12
N LYS A 203 9.60 -8.18 38.05
CA LYS A 203 9.04 -6.94 38.61
C LYS A 203 8.85 -5.87 37.55
N PHE A 204 9.85 -5.69 36.67
CA PHE A 204 9.76 -4.75 35.56
C PHE A 204 8.57 -5.07 34.65
N LEU A 205 8.45 -6.31 34.16
CA LEU A 205 7.34 -6.72 33.30
C LEU A 205 5.98 -6.62 34.02
N ASN A 206 5.91 -6.95 35.31
CA ASN A 206 4.68 -6.74 36.08
C ASN A 206 4.30 -5.24 36.16
N SER A 207 5.28 -4.35 36.32
CA SER A 207 5.06 -2.90 36.31
C SER A 207 4.55 -2.39 34.96
N ILE A 208 5.00 -2.99 33.85
CA ILE A 208 4.50 -2.69 32.51
C ILE A 208 3.03 -3.09 32.36
N SER A 209 2.60 -4.24 32.91
CA SER A 209 1.18 -4.63 32.92
C SER A 209 0.34 -3.59 33.63
N GLN A 210 0.77 -3.18 34.83
CA GLN A 210 0.06 -2.19 35.64
C GLN A 210 0.02 -0.81 34.95
N ALA A 211 1.13 -0.39 34.35
CA ALA A 211 1.19 0.84 33.57
C ALA A 211 0.22 0.81 32.37
N SER A 212 0.18 -0.33 31.66
CA SER A 212 -0.74 -0.55 30.55
C SER A 212 -2.20 -0.47 31.00
N GLU A 213 -2.58 -1.11 32.11
CA GLU A 213 -3.94 -1.02 32.66
C GLU A 213 -4.34 0.42 32.99
N VAL A 214 -3.46 1.20 33.62
CA VAL A 214 -3.70 2.62 33.94
C VAL A 214 -3.93 3.44 32.68
N LEU A 215 -3.08 3.26 31.66
CA LEU A 215 -3.20 3.96 30.40
C LEU A 215 -4.52 3.60 29.69
N ARG A 216 -4.83 2.31 29.61
CA ARG A 216 -6.04 1.78 28.98
C ARG A 216 -7.32 2.26 29.65
N ALA A 217 -7.36 2.23 30.98
CA ALA A 217 -8.50 2.73 31.74
C ALA A 217 -8.77 4.22 31.51
N THR A 218 -7.75 5.00 31.13
CA THR A 218 -7.93 6.44 30.88
C THR A 218 -8.20 6.72 29.39
N VAL A 219 -7.43 6.13 28.50
CA VAL A 219 -7.50 6.39 27.05
C VAL A 219 -8.69 5.66 26.42
N TYR A 220 -8.90 4.38 26.75
CA TYR A 220 -9.90 3.53 26.07
C TYR A 220 -11.26 3.49 26.76
N ALA A 221 -11.35 3.85 28.04
CA ALA A 221 -12.65 4.00 28.72
C ALA A 221 -13.32 5.36 28.42
N THR A 222 -12.66 6.25 27.68
CA THR A 222 -13.29 7.50 27.23
C THR A 222 -14.39 7.16 26.24
N PRO A 223 -15.65 7.58 26.47
CA PRO A 223 -16.73 7.34 25.52
C PRO A 223 -16.35 7.88 24.15
N LYS A 224 -16.45 7.03 23.12
CA LYS A 224 -16.34 7.50 21.73
C LYS A 224 -17.44 8.54 21.51
N ALA A 225 -17.13 9.66 20.86
CA ALA A 225 -18.14 10.67 20.55
C ALA A 225 -19.29 10.01 19.75
N GLU A 226 -20.48 9.91 20.36
CA GLU A 226 -21.64 9.27 19.73
C GLU A 226 -22.12 10.03 18.48
N THR A 227 -21.83 11.33 18.40
CA THR A 227 -22.31 12.25 17.36
C THR A 227 -21.19 12.98 16.60
N GLY A 228 -19.99 12.39 16.51
CA GLY A 228 -18.84 12.96 15.78
C GLY A 228 -18.66 12.42 14.35
N PRO A 229 -17.83 13.08 13.50
CA PRO A 229 -17.38 12.49 12.24
C PRO A 229 -16.66 11.16 12.53
N ARG A 230 -16.83 10.15 11.67
CA ARG A 230 -16.11 8.87 11.76
C ARG A 230 -15.03 8.80 10.70
N ALA A 231 -13.96 8.08 10.96
CA ALA A 231 -12.97 7.72 9.96
C ALA A 231 -13.02 6.21 9.73
N LEU A 232 -13.17 5.81 8.47
CA LEU A 232 -13.02 4.45 8.01
C LEU A 232 -11.59 4.29 7.50
N LEU A 233 -10.86 3.41 8.16
CA LEU A 233 -9.45 3.17 7.86
C LEU A 233 -9.35 1.85 7.13
N ILE A 234 -8.72 1.86 5.96
CA ILE A 234 -8.57 0.65 5.14
C ILE A 234 -7.12 0.57 4.71
N GLY A 235 -6.52 -0.62 4.82
CA GLY A 235 -5.20 -0.84 4.25
C GLY A 235 -5.24 -0.64 2.74
N HIS A 236 -4.28 0.08 2.16
CA HIS A 236 -4.16 0.17 0.71
C HIS A 236 -2.72 0.44 0.28
N SER A 237 -2.35 -0.15 -0.85
CA SER A 237 -1.08 0.13 -1.50
C SER A 237 -1.34 0.55 -2.94
N HIS A 238 -1.02 1.81 -3.23
CA HIS A 238 -0.90 2.26 -4.60
C HIS A 238 0.45 1.79 -5.16
N LEU A 239 0.43 1.14 -6.31
CA LEU A 239 1.65 0.66 -6.96
C LEU A 239 1.61 1.00 -8.44
N ASP A 240 2.34 2.04 -8.82
CA ASP A 240 2.50 2.44 -10.21
C ASP A 240 3.04 1.27 -11.03
N THR A 241 2.33 0.94 -12.12
CA THR A 241 2.79 -0.10 -13.05
C THR A 241 4.14 0.26 -13.67
N ALA A 242 4.37 1.55 -13.95
CA ALA A 242 5.67 2.08 -14.35
C ALA A 242 5.74 3.59 -14.08
N TRP A 243 6.72 4.04 -13.29
CA TRP A 243 6.92 5.45 -12.96
C TRP A 243 8.42 5.80 -12.85
N GLY A 244 8.97 5.88 -11.63
CA GLY A 244 10.40 6.02 -11.37
C GLY A 244 11.22 4.75 -11.62
N TRP A 245 10.54 3.67 -12.03
CA TRP A 245 11.09 2.36 -12.30
C TRP A 245 10.46 1.75 -13.56
N ARG A 246 11.12 0.73 -14.12
CA ARG A 246 10.58 -0.04 -15.25
C ARG A 246 9.52 -1.02 -14.75
N LYS A 247 8.58 -1.39 -15.64
CA LYS A 247 7.50 -2.36 -15.36
C LYS A 247 7.97 -3.64 -14.67
N LYS A 248 9.14 -4.16 -15.04
CA LYS A 248 9.71 -5.37 -14.43
C LYS A 248 9.91 -5.25 -12.92
N GLU A 249 10.29 -4.05 -12.42
CA GLU A 249 10.54 -3.84 -10.98
C GLU A 249 9.23 -3.79 -10.20
N THR A 250 8.12 -3.41 -10.85
CA THR A 250 6.78 -3.49 -10.26
C THR A 250 6.43 -4.91 -9.85
N VAL A 251 6.90 -5.92 -10.58
CA VAL A 251 6.71 -7.34 -10.21
C VAL A 251 7.43 -7.69 -8.90
N ARG A 252 8.62 -7.13 -8.66
CA ARG A 252 9.34 -7.32 -7.38
C ARG A 252 8.73 -6.52 -6.25
N LYS A 253 8.35 -5.26 -6.51
CA LYS A 253 7.64 -4.40 -5.55
C LYS A 253 6.31 -5.01 -5.10
N LEU A 254 5.58 -5.61 -6.03
CA LEU A 254 4.36 -6.37 -5.75
C LEU A 254 4.60 -7.46 -4.70
N ALA A 255 5.64 -8.28 -4.86
CA ALA A 255 5.94 -9.33 -3.90
C ALA A 255 6.21 -8.76 -2.50
N ARG A 256 6.99 -7.67 -2.41
CA ARG A 256 7.25 -6.95 -1.15
C ARG A 256 5.96 -6.41 -0.53
N THR A 257 5.07 -5.80 -1.32
CA THR A 257 3.76 -5.32 -0.85
C THR A 257 2.90 -6.45 -0.32
N PHE A 258 2.76 -7.53 -1.10
CA PHE A 258 1.81 -8.60 -0.81
C PHE A 258 2.26 -9.40 0.40
N THR A 259 3.54 -9.77 0.49
CA THR A 259 4.11 -10.42 1.68
C THR A 259 3.91 -9.56 2.93
N ASN A 260 4.23 -8.27 2.90
CA ASN A 260 3.99 -7.35 4.02
C ASN A 260 2.53 -7.29 4.44
N THR A 261 1.62 -7.24 3.46
CA THR A 261 0.18 -7.23 3.71
C THR A 261 -0.29 -8.52 4.37
N LEU A 262 0.19 -9.68 3.90
CA LEU A 262 -0.14 -10.98 4.48
C LEU A 262 0.37 -11.09 5.92
N ARG A 263 1.60 -10.62 6.21
CA ARG A 263 2.11 -10.54 7.59
C ARG A 263 1.23 -9.67 8.48
N CYS A 264 0.76 -8.53 7.96
CA CYS A 264 -0.20 -7.69 8.70
C CYS A 264 -1.52 -8.44 8.95
N MET A 265 -2.08 -9.13 7.95
CA MET A 265 -3.33 -9.89 8.10
C MET A 265 -3.24 -11.08 9.07
N GLU A 266 -2.04 -11.64 9.27
CA GLU A 266 -1.79 -12.68 10.26
C GLU A 266 -1.69 -12.14 11.68
N GLN A 267 -1.11 -10.96 11.83
CA GLN A 267 -0.99 -10.30 13.11
C GLN A 267 -2.30 -9.65 13.55
N TYR A 268 -3.12 -9.18 12.59
CA TYR A 268 -4.26 -8.31 12.82
C TYR A 268 -5.49 -8.86 12.09
N PRO A 269 -6.31 -9.68 12.79
CA PRO A 269 -7.46 -10.35 12.19
C PRO A 269 -8.46 -9.40 11.55
N GLU A 270 -8.63 -8.21 12.12
CA GLU A 270 -9.53 -7.17 11.66
C GLU A 270 -9.05 -6.48 10.39
N PHE A 271 -7.74 -6.51 10.07
CA PHE A 271 -7.13 -5.77 8.97
C PHE A 271 -7.72 -6.14 7.59
N VAL A 272 -8.14 -5.11 6.85
CA VAL A 272 -8.74 -5.18 5.52
C VAL A 272 -7.88 -4.37 4.59
N PHE A 273 -7.57 -4.95 3.44
CA PHE A 273 -6.66 -4.38 2.47
C PHE A 273 -7.30 -4.25 1.10
N ILE A 274 -6.93 -3.19 0.38
CA ILE A 274 -7.31 -2.92 -0.99
C ILE A 274 -6.06 -2.76 -1.85
N CYS A 275 -6.00 -3.53 -2.94
CA CYS A 275 -5.02 -3.32 -4.01
C CYS A 275 -5.76 -3.17 -5.34
N PRO A 276 -5.74 -1.99 -6.00
CA PRO A 276 -6.70 -1.70 -7.05
C PRO A 276 -6.48 -2.47 -8.39
N PRO A 277 -5.32 -2.40 -9.06
CA PRO A 277 -5.26 -2.83 -10.46
C PRO A 277 -5.20 -4.37 -10.62
N ALA A 278 -6.12 -4.95 -11.40
CA ALA A 278 -6.16 -6.39 -11.69
C ALA A 278 -4.84 -6.94 -12.28
N GLN A 279 -4.11 -6.14 -13.07
CA GLN A 279 -2.83 -6.53 -13.65
C GLN A 279 -1.78 -6.94 -12.59
N LEU A 280 -1.85 -6.40 -11.37
CA LEU A 280 -0.93 -6.78 -10.29
C LEU A 280 -1.14 -8.24 -9.86
N TYR A 281 -2.39 -8.69 -9.80
CA TYR A 281 -2.71 -10.08 -9.49
C TYR A 281 -2.30 -11.02 -10.62
N GLN A 282 -2.36 -10.57 -11.88
CA GLN A 282 -1.80 -11.33 -13.00
C GLN A 282 -0.28 -11.53 -12.81
N PHE A 283 0.47 -10.49 -12.47
CA PHE A 283 1.91 -10.63 -12.20
C PHE A 283 2.18 -11.54 -11.00
N ALA A 284 1.36 -11.48 -9.94
CA ALA A 284 1.48 -12.39 -8.81
C ALA A 284 1.30 -13.84 -9.27
N LYS A 285 0.24 -14.12 -10.04
CA LYS A 285 -0.04 -15.45 -10.59
C LYS A 285 1.10 -15.98 -11.46
N GLU A 286 1.68 -15.13 -12.30
CA GLU A 286 2.74 -15.51 -13.25
C GLU A 286 4.11 -15.71 -12.58
N HIS A 287 4.44 -14.92 -11.56
CA HIS A 287 5.80 -14.85 -11.02
C HIS A 287 5.94 -15.31 -9.57
N TYR A 288 4.85 -15.34 -8.79
CA TYR A 288 4.83 -15.76 -7.39
C TYR A 288 3.56 -16.59 -7.09
N PRO A 289 3.39 -17.78 -7.68
CA PRO A 289 2.15 -18.55 -7.60
C PRO A 289 1.75 -18.94 -6.17
N GLU A 290 2.71 -19.24 -5.29
CA GLU A 290 2.44 -19.54 -3.87
C GLU A 290 1.92 -18.33 -3.11
N LEU A 291 2.52 -17.15 -3.35
CA LEU A 291 2.06 -15.89 -2.79
C LEU A 291 0.66 -15.53 -3.31
N TYR A 292 0.43 -15.76 -4.60
CA TYR A 292 -0.87 -15.56 -5.23
C TYR A 292 -1.95 -16.45 -4.59
N GLN A 293 -1.63 -17.69 -4.25
CA GLN A 293 -2.55 -18.60 -3.57
C GLN A 293 -2.94 -18.09 -2.18
N GLN A 294 -1.97 -17.59 -1.39
CA GLN A 294 -2.26 -16.95 -0.10
C GLN A 294 -3.16 -15.72 -0.27
N VAL A 295 -2.94 -14.91 -1.31
CA VAL A 295 -3.82 -13.76 -1.61
C VAL A 295 -5.23 -14.23 -1.97
N LYS A 296 -5.40 -15.31 -2.74
CA LYS A 296 -6.71 -15.89 -3.06
C LYS A 296 -7.48 -16.30 -1.81
N GLU A 297 -6.81 -16.87 -0.82
CA GLU A 297 -7.42 -17.24 0.46
C GLU A 297 -7.94 -15.99 1.18
N ARG A 298 -7.14 -14.92 1.25
CA ARG A 298 -7.56 -13.65 1.87
C ARG A 298 -8.69 -12.94 1.10
N ILE A 299 -8.76 -13.11 -0.22
CA ILE A 299 -9.87 -12.63 -1.04
C ILE A 299 -11.14 -13.41 -0.72
N ALA A 300 -11.07 -14.74 -0.62
CA ALA A 300 -12.20 -15.59 -0.27
C ALA A 300 -12.72 -15.30 1.16
N GLU A 301 -11.82 -14.95 2.09
CA GLU A 301 -12.16 -14.46 3.43
C GLU A 301 -12.84 -13.08 3.44
N GLY A 302 -12.75 -12.31 2.35
CA GLY A 302 -13.28 -10.95 2.23
C GLY A 302 -12.41 -9.85 2.87
N ARG A 303 -11.24 -10.21 3.43
CA ARG A 303 -10.28 -9.27 4.04
C ARG A 303 -9.36 -8.62 3.01
N TRP A 304 -9.13 -9.28 1.88
CA TRP A 304 -8.48 -8.69 0.73
C TRP A 304 -9.51 -8.30 -0.31
N GLN A 305 -9.78 -7.00 -0.44
CA GLN A 305 -10.79 -6.48 -1.35
C GLN A 305 -10.16 -6.00 -2.65
N ILE A 306 -10.70 -6.48 -3.76
CA ILE A 306 -10.32 -6.03 -5.08
C ILE A 306 -11.22 -4.84 -5.44
N TRP A 307 -10.70 -3.64 -5.23
CA TRP A 307 -11.29 -2.41 -5.76
C TRP A 307 -10.58 -2.04 -7.06
N GLY A 308 -10.96 -0.95 -7.73
CA GLY A 308 -10.22 -0.48 -8.90
C GLY A 308 -10.61 -1.21 -10.18
N GLY A 309 -11.88 -1.08 -10.59
CA GLY A 309 -12.48 -1.73 -11.78
C GLY A 309 -11.95 -1.35 -13.15
N MET A 310 -10.63 -1.34 -13.29
CA MET A 310 -9.89 -1.21 -14.52
C MET A 310 -8.60 -2.02 -14.42
N TRP A 311 -8.16 -2.54 -15.56
CA TRP A 311 -7.00 -3.43 -15.67
C TRP A 311 -5.70 -2.83 -15.09
N ILE A 312 -5.51 -1.53 -15.29
CA ILE A 312 -4.56 -0.67 -14.59
C ILE A 312 -5.30 0.55 -14.03
N GLU A 313 -4.61 1.45 -13.34
CA GLU A 313 -5.13 2.79 -13.00
C GLU A 313 -4.75 3.78 -14.13
N PRO A 314 -5.62 4.04 -15.13
CA PRO A 314 -5.20 4.78 -16.31
C PRO A 314 -5.35 6.30 -16.12
N ASP A 315 -4.69 7.03 -17.01
CA ASP A 315 -5.06 8.40 -17.31
C ASP A 315 -6.40 8.42 -18.07
N CYS A 316 -7.39 9.12 -17.51
CA CYS A 316 -8.75 9.16 -18.07
C CYS A 316 -8.96 10.27 -19.12
N ASN A 317 -7.99 11.16 -19.31
CA ASN A 317 -8.08 12.29 -20.25
C ASN A 317 -7.43 11.97 -21.60
N LEU A 318 -6.32 11.24 -21.59
CA LEU A 318 -5.59 10.82 -22.80
C LEU A 318 -6.22 9.61 -23.47
N ALA A 319 -6.81 8.71 -22.69
CA ALA A 319 -7.43 7.50 -23.17
C ALA A 319 -8.73 7.81 -23.93
N GLY A 320 -8.90 7.20 -25.11
CA GLY A 320 -10.19 7.23 -25.82
C GLY A 320 -11.23 6.35 -25.11
N GLY A 321 -12.52 6.62 -25.34
CA GLY A 321 -13.62 5.88 -24.69
C GLY A 321 -13.53 4.35 -24.84
N GLU A 322 -13.21 3.86 -26.03
CA GLU A 322 -12.98 2.41 -26.24
C GLU A 322 -11.86 1.85 -25.36
N ALA A 323 -10.78 2.60 -25.14
CA ALA A 323 -9.70 2.15 -24.27
C ALA A 323 -10.17 2.04 -22.82
N LEU A 324 -10.94 3.02 -22.33
CA LEU A 324 -11.54 2.97 -20.98
C LEU A 324 -12.53 1.80 -20.84
N ILE A 325 -13.36 1.54 -21.85
CA ILE A 325 -14.24 0.36 -21.87
C ILE A 325 -13.42 -0.93 -21.80
N ARG A 326 -12.32 -1.03 -22.55
CA ARG A 326 -11.43 -2.21 -22.53
C ARG A 326 -10.74 -2.40 -21.19
N GLN A 327 -10.38 -1.33 -20.50
CA GLN A 327 -9.81 -1.40 -19.16
C GLN A 327 -10.77 -2.12 -18.20
N ILE A 328 -12.06 -1.75 -18.20
CA ILE A 328 -13.08 -2.40 -17.36
C ILE A 328 -13.36 -3.83 -17.85
N LEU A 329 -13.44 -4.05 -19.16
CA LEU A 329 -13.70 -5.36 -19.73
C LEU A 329 -12.62 -6.40 -19.37
N PHE A 330 -11.34 -6.02 -19.44
CA PHE A 330 -10.24 -6.93 -19.11
C PHE A 330 -10.16 -7.20 -17.61
N ASP A 331 -10.41 -6.18 -16.79
CA ASP A 331 -10.56 -6.31 -15.34
C ASP A 331 -11.65 -7.33 -14.99
N HIS A 332 -12.90 -7.09 -15.37
CA HIS A 332 -14.02 -7.99 -15.03
C HIS A 332 -13.82 -9.39 -15.58
N ARG A 333 -13.22 -9.55 -16.77
CA ARG A 333 -12.92 -10.87 -17.32
C ARG A 333 -11.97 -11.65 -16.43
N PHE A 334 -10.87 -11.03 -16.02
CA PHE A 334 -9.88 -11.66 -15.16
C PHE A 334 -10.47 -11.96 -13.77
N LEU A 335 -11.17 -11.00 -13.16
CA LEU A 335 -11.77 -11.19 -11.84
C LEU A 335 -12.82 -12.30 -11.82
N ARG A 336 -13.66 -12.41 -12.86
CA ARG A 336 -14.63 -13.51 -13.01
C ARG A 336 -13.93 -14.86 -13.13
N GLN A 337 -12.87 -14.93 -13.94
CA GLN A 337 -12.15 -16.19 -14.20
C GLN A 337 -11.36 -16.67 -12.98
N GLU A 338 -10.69 -15.76 -12.27
CA GLU A 338 -9.78 -16.13 -11.20
C GLU A 338 -10.46 -16.22 -9.82
N PHE A 339 -11.45 -15.37 -9.57
CA PHE A 339 -12.06 -15.20 -8.25
C PHE A 339 -13.59 -15.37 -8.25
N GLY A 340 -14.24 -15.46 -9.42
CA GLY A 340 -15.71 -15.51 -9.51
C GLY A 340 -16.39 -14.20 -9.08
N LEU A 341 -15.67 -13.07 -9.14
CA LEU A 341 -16.12 -11.77 -8.63
C LEU A 341 -16.14 -10.71 -9.74
N GLU A 342 -16.90 -9.65 -9.48
CA GLU A 342 -16.83 -8.38 -10.22
C GLU A 342 -16.79 -7.23 -9.23
N THR A 343 -15.99 -6.22 -9.54
CA THR A 343 -15.95 -5.00 -8.74
C THR A 343 -17.13 -4.09 -9.07
N GLN A 344 -17.57 -3.32 -8.08
CA GLN A 344 -18.68 -2.37 -8.21
C GLN A 344 -18.19 -0.92 -8.14
N ALA A 345 -16.87 -0.70 -8.13
CA ALA A 345 -16.31 0.62 -7.96
C ALA A 345 -15.05 0.87 -8.78
N LEU A 346 -14.97 2.08 -9.34
CA LEU A 346 -13.71 2.66 -9.78
C LEU A 346 -13.03 3.28 -8.57
N PHE A 347 -11.77 2.93 -8.32
CA PHE A 347 -10.96 3.56 -7.29
C PHE A 347 -9.68 4.08 -7.92
N PHE A 348 -9.60 5.40 -8.07
CA PHE A 348 -8.54 6.14 -8.75
C PHE A 348 -7.84 7.10 -7.78
N PRO A 349 -6.96 6.57 -6.93
CA PRO A 349 -6.24 7.38 -5.96
C PRO A 349 -5.34 8.44 -6.60
N ASP A 350 -4.67 8.13 -7.72
CA ASP A 350 -3.62 8.95 -8.35
C ASP A 350 -3.90 9.39 -9.80
N THR A 351 -5.15 9.35 -10.28
CA THR A 351 -5.46 9.77 -11.66
C THR A 351 -5.50 11.30 -11.80
N TYR A 352 -4.75 11.85 -12.76
CA TYR A 352 -4.65 13.29 -13.02
C TYR A 352 -5.83 13.89 -13.79
N GLY A 353 -7.03 13.72 -13.24
CA GLY A 353 -8.27 14.23 -13.79
C GLY A 353 -9.08 13.16 -14.52
N ASN A 354 -10.39 13.34 -14.51
CA ASN A 354 -11.34 12.34 -14.98
C ASN A 354 -12.26 12.90 -16.06
N THR A 355 -12.47 12.13 -17.13
CA THR A 355 -13.30 12.54 -18.27
C THR A 355 -14.79 12.56 -17.91
N TRP A 356 -15.52 13.53 -18.46
CA TRP A 356 -16.94 13.76 -18.18
C TRP A 356 -17.85 12.62 -18.69
N SER A 357 -17.35 11.76 -19.59
CA SER A 357 -18.09 10.59 -20.07
C SER A 357 -17.93 9.36 -19.17
N LEU A 358 -17.03 9.39 -18.18
CA LEU A 358 -16.74 8.22 -17.34
C LEU A 358 -17.95 7.72 -16.54
N PRO A 359 -18.87 8.56 -16.01
CA PRO A 359 -20.08 8.08 -15.34
C PRO A 359 -20.94 7.17 -16.23
N GLN A 360 -21.10 7.53 -17.51
CA GLN A 360 -21.84 6.72 -18.47
C GLN A 360 -21.14 5.38 -18.72
N ILE A 361 -19.83 5.42 -18.98
CA ILE A 361 -19.03 4.21 -19.23
C ILE A 361 -19.07 3.26 -18.03
N ALA A 362 -18.84 3.79 -16.83
CA ALA A 362 -18.85 3.03 -15.58
C ALA A 362 -20.22 2.37 -15.35
N LYS A 363 -21.31 3.14 -15.42
CA LYS A 363 -22.66 2.63 -15.17
C LYS A 363 -23.09 1.56 -16.18
N LYS A 364 -22.79 1.75 -17.47
CA LYS A 364 -23.04 0.74 -18.51
C LYS A 364 -22.20 -0.52 -18.34
N SER A 365 -21.10 -0.45 -17.60
CA SER A 365 -20.22 -1.59 -17.30
C SER A 365 -20.54 -2.24 -15.94
N GLY A 366 -21.65 -1.87 -15.28
CA GLY A 366 -22.06 -2.43 -13.99
C GLY A 366 -21.41 -1.80 -12.76
N ILE A 367 -20.55 -0.79 -12.95
CA ILE A 367 -19.93 -0.05 -11.85
C ILE A 367 -20.93 0.94 -11.25
N LYS A 368 -21.01 0.98 -9.91
CA LYS A 368 -21.98 1.78 -9.15
C LYS A 368 -21.35 2.97 -8.43
N TYR A 369 -20.05 2.88 -8.14
CA TYR A 369 -19.35 3.82 -7.28
C TYR A 369 -18.05 4.33 -7.90
N PHE A 370 -17.65 5.52 -7.49
CA PHE A 370 -16.36 6.11 -7.83
C PHE A 370 -15.68 6.64 -6.58
N VAL A 371 -14.39 6.38 -6.44
CA VAL A 371 -13.57 6.90 -5.34
C VAL A 371 -12.30 7.50 -5.94
N SER A 372 -11.95 8.70 -5.49
CA SER A 372 -10.73 9.40 -5.92
C SER A 372 -10.12 10.17 -4.75
N CYS A 373 -8.81 10.42 -4.80
CA CYS A 373 -8.13 11.23 -3.78
C CYS A 373 -7.53 12.53 -4.36
N LYS A 374 -7.15 12.56 -5.65
CA LYS A 374 -6.49 13.75 -6.25
C LYS A 374 -7.28 15.03 -6.25
N LEU A 375 -8.61 14.96 -6.31
CA LEU A 375 -9.48 16.14 -6.32
C LEU A 375 -9.49 16.86 -4.96
N TYR A 376 -8.95 16.23 -3.92
CA TYR A 376 -8.75 16.87 -2.63
C TYR A 376 -7.71 18.01 -2.70
N GLN A 377 -6.70 17.90 -3.58
CA GLN A 377 -5.50 18.75 -3.63
C GLN A 377 -5.61 19.96 -4.58
N GLY A 378 -6.82 20.44 -4.88
CA GLY A 378 -7.00 21.61 -5.75
C GLY A 378 -6.44 22.89 -5.14
N ASP A 379 -5.52 23.56 -5.83
CA ASP A 379 -4.88 24.79 -5.35
C ASP A 379 -5.61 26.08 -5.76
N THR A 380 -6.22 26.09 -6.95
CA THR A 380 -7.02 27.21 -7.45
C THR A 380 -8.48 27.11 -7.01
N ASN A 381 -9.10 25.94 -7.25
CA ASN A 381 -10.50 25.69 -6.92
C ASN A 381 -10.60 24.54 -5.93
N VAL A 382 -11.02 24.85 -4.70
CA VAL A 382 -11.27 23.82 -3.68
C VAL A 382 -12.57 23.10 -4.02
N PHE A 383 -12.51 21.79 -4.28
CA PHE A 383 -13.71 21.01 -4.53
C PHE A 383 -14.55 20.89 -3.25
N PRO A 384 -15.83 21.30 -3.27
CA PRO A 384 -16.60 21.53 -2.04
C PRO A 384 -17.25 20.26 -1.46
N HIS A 385 -17.12 19.09 -2.08
CA HIS A 385 -17.85 17.89 -1.68
C HIS A 385 -16.94 16.68 -1.43
N SER A 386 -17.22 15.93 -0.37
CA SER A 386 -16.58 14.63 -0.09
C SER A 386 -17.44 13.45 -0.55
N LEU A 387 -18.77 13.57 -0.58
CA LEU A 387 -19.71 12.61 -1.17
C LEU A 387 -20.70 13.38 -2.04
N PHE A 388 -20.88 12.94 -3.29
CA PHE A 388 -21.72 13.65 -4.26
C PHE A 388 -22.16 12.73 -5.39
N TRP A 389 -23.20 13.15 -6.12
CA TRP A 389 -23.56 12.53 -7.39
C TRP A 389 -22.73 13.17 -8.50
N TRP A 390 -21.83 12.39 -9.09
CA TRP A 390 -21.11 12.82 -10.29
C TRP A 390 -21.98 12.60 -11.53
N GLU A 391 -22.38 13.70 -12.15
CA GLU A 391 -23.20 13.69 -13.36
C GLU A 391 -22.32 13.78 -14.62
N GLY A 392 -22.46 12.77 -15.49
CA GLY A 392 -21.84 12.71 -16.80
C GLY A 392 -22.52 13.62 -17.82
N ILE A 393 -21.88 13.79 -18.98
CA ILE A 393 -22.37 14.69 -20.05
C ILE A 393 -23.78 14.33 -20.56
N ASP A 394 -24.18 13.08 -20.41
CA ASP A 394 -25.49 12.54 -20.81
C ASP A 394 -26.53 12.55 -19.68
N GLY A 395 -26.22 13.19 -18.55
CA GLY A 395 -27.05 13.17 -17.34
C GLY A 395 -26.91 11.89 -16.50
N THR A 396 -26.08 10.93 -16.91
CA THR A 396 -25.85 9.71 -16.10
C THR A 396 -25.17 10.07 -14.79
N ARG A 397 -25.77 9.68 -13.66
CA ARG A 397 -25.20 9.89 -12.32
C ARG A 397 -24.52 8.63 -11.77
N LEU A 398 -23.33 8.85 -11.17
CA LEU A 398 -22.53 7.86 -10.44
C LEU A 398 -22.25 8.39 -9.02
N LEU A 399 -22.39 7.55 -7.99
CA LEU A 399 -22.16 7.99 -6.62
C LEU A 399 -20.67 8.01 -6.30
N SER A 400 -20.16 9.17 -5.89
CA SER A 400 -18.73 9.45 -5.86
C SER A 400 -18.24 9.93 -4.50
N VAL A 401 -17.09 9.44 -4.06
CA VAL A 401 -16.39 9.88 -2.85
C VAL A 401 -15.03 10.49 -3.20
N ILE A 402 -14.74 11.65 -2.62
CA ILE A 402 -13.37 12.19 -2.56
C ILE A 402 -12.79 11.86 -1.18
N ALA A 403 -11.84 10.93 -1.15
CA ALA A 403 -11.09 10.58 0.04
C ALA A 403 -9.98 11.61 0.31
N TYR A 404 -9.58 11.74 1.58
CA TYR A 404 -8.62 12.76 2.03
C TYR A 404 -7.21 12.51 1.48
N THR A 405 -6.75 11.27 1.58
CA THR A 405 -5.47 10.81 1.06
C THR A 405 -5.56 9.34 0.62
N TYR A 406 -4.63 8.93 -0.23
CA TYR A 406 -4.45 7.54 -0.69
C TYR A 406 -3.12 6.91 -0.24
N GLY A 407 -2.32 7.65 0.54
CA GLY A 407 -1.04 7.18 1.07
C GLY A 407 -0.58 7.97 2.28
N GLY A 408 0.42 7.42 2.97
CA GLY A 408 1.04 7.97 4.16
C GLY A 408 0.62 7.26 5.45
N GLU A 409 1.39 7.53 6.51
CA GLU A 409 1.14 7.02 7.85
C GLU A 409 -0.11 7.67 8.45
N PHE A 410 -0.94 6.88 9.14
CA PHE A 410 -2.07 7.41 9.89
C PHE A 410 -1.67 7.78 11.33
N LEU A 411 -0.75 8.75 11.43
CA LEU A 411 -0.29 9.32 12.70
C LEU A 411 -1.30 10.33 13.27
N PRO A 412 -1.23 10.67 14.57
CA PRO A 412 -2.13 11.66 15.18
C PRO A 412 -2.21 12.99 14.42
N GLU A 413 -1.08 13.51 13.93
CA GLU A 413 -1.04 14.75 13.12
C GLU A 413 -1.85 14.63 11.82
N SER A 414 -1.66 13.53 11.10
CA SER A 414 -2.38 13.24 9.87
C SER A 414 -3.88 13.07 10.12
N SER A 415 -4.26 12.46 11.26
CA SER A 415 -5.64 12.25 11.67
C SER A 415 -6.35 13.57 11.99
N ARG A 416 -5.69 14.49 12.72
CA ARG A 416 -6.20 15.83 13.01
C ARG A 416 -6.36 16.65 11.73
N SER A 417 -5.40 16.53 10.82
CA SER A 417 -5.44 17.20 9.52
C SER A 417 -6.61 16.68 8.66
N ALA A 418 -6.81 15.37 8.61
CA ALA A 418 -7.94 14.73 7.95
C ALA A 418 -9.28 15.17 8.56
N GLY A 419 -9.39 15.19 9.89
CA GLY A 419 -10.58 15.67 10.60
C GLY A 419 -10.90 17.13 10.31
N SER A 420 -9.90 18.01 10.41
CA SER A 420 -10.05 19.45 10.15
C SER A 420 -10.46 19.72 8.71
N ALA A 421 -9.87 18.99 7.77
CA ALA A 421 -10.21 19.05 6.36
C ALA A 421 -11.66 18.63 6.08
N PHE A 422 -12.10 17.55 6.75
CA PHE A 422 -13.45 17.03 6.65
C PHE A 422 -14.48 18.04 7.18
N THR A 423 -14.25 18.61 8.36
CA THR A 423 -15.13 19.60 8.98
C THR A 423 -15.30 20.86 8.13
N LYS A 424 -14.23 21.32 7.46
CA LYS A 424 -14.26 22.54 6.62
C LYS A 424 -15.10 22.39 5.35
N ARG A 425 -15.40 21.18 4.87
CA ARG A 425 -16.06 20.94 3.56
C ARG A 425 -17.57 20.68 3.65
N GLY A 426 -18.18 20.82 4.84
CA GLY A 426 -19.62 20.70 5.04
C GLY A 426 -20.10 19.24 5.08
N PHE A 427 -20.82 18.91 6.16
CA PHE A 427 -21.35 17.58 6.46
C PHE A 427 -22.26 17.02 5.38
N TRP A 428 -21.97 15.84 4.82
CA TRP A 428 -23.00 14.88 4.34
C TRP A 428 -22.59 13.40 4.43
N THR A 429 -21.42 13.07 5.01
CA THR A 429 -21.12 11.71 5.46
C THR A 429 -20.60 11.73 6.87
N SER A 430 -20.85 10.67 7.62
CA SER A 430 -20.23 10.44 8.92
C SER A 430 -18.92 9.67 8.76
N THR A 431 -18.32 9.58 7.56
CA THR A 431 -17.21 8.64 7.30
C THR A 431 -16.20 9.20 6.28
N SER A 432 -14.97 9.50 6.73
CA SER A 432 -13.83 9.78 5.86
C SER A 432 -13.06 8.49 5.56
N ILE A 433 -12.69 8.25 4.30
CA ILE A 433 -11.80 7.12 3.94
C ILE A 433 -10.37 7.62 4.04
N SER A 434 -9.57 6.96 4.87
CA SER A 434 -8.12 7.13 4.87
C SER A 434 -7.48 5.77 4.63
N THR A 435 -6.58 5.73 3.68
CA THR A 435 -5.84 4.51 3.34
C THR A 435 -4.54 4.44 4.12
N VAL A 436 -4.21 3.28 4.67
CA VAL A 436 -2.93 3.04 5.35
C VAL A 436 -2.09 2.08 4.52
N THR A 437 -0.86 2.44 4.22
CA THR A 437 0.10 1.61 3.50
C THR A 437 0.58 0.46 4.40
N PRO A 438 0.40 -0.82 4.01
CA PRO A 438 0.90 -1.97 4.79
C PRO A 438 2.41 -1.89 5.07
N MET A 439 3.14 -1.22 4.17
CA MET A 439 4.58 -1.01 4.27
C MET A 439 5.00 -0.15 5.47
N GLU A 440 4.09 0.58 6.11
CA GLU A 440 4.40 1.60 7.13
C GLU A 440 3.65 1.36 8.45
N VAL A 441 2.99 0.20 8.61
CA VAL A 441 2.33 -0.16 9.87
C VAL A 441 3.37 -0.70 10.86
N GLY A 442 4.00 0.21 11.59
CA GLY A 442 4.75 -0.08 12.81
C GLY A 442 3.79 -0.15 13.99
N GLY A 443 3.58 -1.34 14.53
CA GLY A 443 2.64 -1.59 15.63
C GLY A 443 1.29 -2.13 15.17
N SER A 444 0.51 -2.63 16.11
CA SER A 444 -0.81 -3.19 15.83
C SER A 444 -1.72 -2.13 15.23
N PRO A 445 -2.35 -2.36 14.06
CA PRO A 445 -3.72 -1.99 13.80
C PRO A 445 -4.46 -1.66 15.11
N ASP A 446 -4.77 -2.62 15.99
CA ASP A 446 -5.45 -2.34 17.28
C ASP A 446 -4.83 -1.23 18.16
N ARG A 447 -3.51 -1.04 18.12
CA ARG A 447 -2.76 -0.02 18.90
C ARG A 447 -2.86 1.38 18.26
N ILE A 448 -2.97 1.47 16.94
CA ILE A 448 -3.32 2.72 16.22
C ILE A 448 -4.84 3.00 16.36
N TRP A 449 -5.68 1.95 16.36
CA TRP A 449 -7.14 2.05 16.22
C TRP A 449 -7.86 2.60 17.45
N SER A 450 -7.37 2.31 18.64
CA SER A 450 -7.99 2.64 19.91
C SER A 450 -7.70 4.10 20.34
N MET A 451 -6.62 4.70 19.83
CA MET A 451 -6.18 6.06 20.17
C MET A 451 -6.81 7.16 19.30
N LEU A 452 -7.43 6.79 18.18
CA LEU A 452 -8.03 7.77 17.27
C LEU A 452 -9.39 8.31 17.75
N GLY A 453 -10.03 7.62 18.71
CA GLY A 453 -11.16 8.15 19.48
C GLY A 453 -10.84 9.43 20.23
N VAL A 454 -9.56 9.75 20.39
CA VAL A 454 -9.07 10.93 21.12
C VAL A 454 -9.04 12.20 20.25
N SER A 455 -9.21 12.08 18.93
CA SER A 455 -9.31 13.23 18.01
C SER A 455 -10.75 13.77 17.83
N GLY A 456 -11.71 13.26 18.60
CA GLY A 456 -13.15 13.54 18.40
C GLY A 456 -13.75 12.83 17.17
N ILE A 457 -13.00 11.90 16.57
CA ILE A 457 -13.41 11.09 15.42
C ILE A 457 -13.59 9.64 15.89
N SER A 458 -14.78 9.07 15.74
CA SER A 458 -14.96 7.63 15.99
C SER A 458 -14.37 6.84 14.84
N THR A 459 -13.48 5.89 15.10
CA THR A 459 -12.95 4.98 14.07
C THR A 459 -13.77 3.70 14.01
N ASP A 460 -14.09 3.27 12.79
CA ASP A 460 -14.67 1.96 12.51
C ASP A 460 -13.72 1.17 11.62
N TYR A 461 -13.48 -0.08 12.00
CA TYR A 461 -12.88 -1.05 11.11
C TYR A 461 -13.97 -1.94 10.51
N PRO A 462 -13.85 -2.37 9.24
CA PRO A 462 -14.84 -3.27 8.69
C PRO A 462 -14.90 -4.62 9.40
N GLY A 463 -13.85 -5.09 10.06
CA GLY A 463 -13.82 -6.34 10.84
C GLY A 463 -14.29 -7.58 10.06
N GLN A 464 -15.60 -7.79 10.01
CA GLN A 464 -16.31 -8.91 9.36
C GLN A 464 -17.14 -8.52 8.12
N TYR A 465 -17.13 -7.25 7.67
CA TYR A 465 -17.97 -6.83 6.55
C TYR A 465 -17.34 -7.21 5.20
N THR A 466 -17.89 -8.25 4.58
CA THR A 466 -17.61 -8.71 3.21
C THR A 466 -17.87 -7.66 2.12
N GLU A 467 -18.48 -6.51 2.44
CA GLU A 467 -18.76 -5.43 1.51
C GLU A 467 -18.52 -4.04 2.14
N VAL A 468 -17.27 -3.56 2.16
CA VAL A 468 -16.89 -2.23 2.72
C VAL A 468 -17.65 -1.08 2.02
N TRP A 469 -18.06 -1.29 0.77
CA TRP A 469 -18.96 -0.38 0.05
C TRP A 469 -20.31 -0.15 0.73
N ARG A 470 -20.87 -1.15 1.43
CA ARG A 470 -22.11 -0.97 2.22
C ARG A 470 -21.91 -0.03 3.41
N ILE A 471 -20.70 0.03 3.98
CA ILE A 471 -20.39 0.96 5.06
C ILE A 471 -20.31 2.38 4.50
N ILE A 472 -19.54 2.57 3.43
CA ILE A 472 -19.31 3.87 2.81
C ILE A 472 -20.60 4.44 2.22
N PHE A 473 -21.32 3.64 1.44
CA PHE A 473 -22.47 4.10 0.65
C PHE A 473 -23.83 3.69 1.22
N GLY A 474 -23.90 2.60 1.99
CA GLY A 474 -25.14 2.12 2.61
C GLY A 474 -25.54 2.92 3.86
N ARG A 475 -24.57 3.30 4.71
CA ARG A 475 -24.85 4.19 5.87
C ARG A 475 -25.14 5.63 5.45
N SER A 476 -24.59 6.06 4.31
CA SER A 476 -24.80 7.40 3.76
C SER A 476 -26.10 7.54 2.97
N ARG A 477 -26.77 6.42 2.60
CA ARG A 477 -27.98 6.41 1.76
C ARG A 477 -29.14 7.30 2.26
N PRO A 478 -29.45 7.35 3.57
CA PRO A 478 -30.47 8.26 4.10
C PRO A 478 -30.11 9.75 3.96
N LEU A 479 -28.81 10.08 3.88
CA LEU A 479 -28.30 11.44 3.71
C LEU A 479 -28.26 11.89 2.24
N LEU A 480 -28.45 10.96 1.29
CA LEU A 480 -28.34 11.22 -0.16
C LEU A 480 -29.52 12.00 -0.76
N THR A 481 -30.64 12.13 -0.06
CA THR A 481 -31.82 12.88 -0.55
C THR A 481 -31.52 14.37 -0.79
N ASN A 482 -30.49 14.91 -0.12
CA ASN A 482 -30.02 16.28 -0.26
C ASN A 482 -28.64 16.41 -0.94
N CYS A 483 -28.04 15.31 -1.43
CA CYS A 483 -26.74 15.37 -2.12
C CYS A 483 -26.85 16.09 -3.47
N ARG A 484 -26.12 17.19 -3.64
CA ARG A 484 -26.09 17.96 -4.89
C ARG A 484 -25.45 17.14 -6.03
N SER A 485 -25.99 17.32 -7.23
CA SER A 485 -25.35 16.89 -8.48
C SER A 485 -24.19 17.81 -8.80
N GLY A 486 -23.00 17.25 -8.98
CA GLY A 486 -21.81 17.96 -9.44
C GLY A 486 -21.37 17.40 -10.79
N THR A 487 -21.08 18.30 -11.74
CA THR A 487 -20.36 17.92 -12.96
C THR A 487 -18.87 17.94 -12.66
N MET A 488 -18.17 16.88 -13.07
CA MET A 488 -16.72 16.85 -13.03
C MET A 488 -16.19 16.51 -14.42
N SER A 489 -15.54 17.52 -15.00
CA SER A 489 -14.52 17.41 -16.04
C SER A 489 -13.31 18.09 -15.44
N SER A 490 -12.33 17.33 -14.96
CA SER A 490 -11.17 17.90 -14.27
C SER A 490 -9.92 17.75 -15.12
N ILE A 491 -9.31 18.90 -15.44
CA ILE A 491 -7.90 18.97 -15.82
C ILE A 491 -7.18 19.49 -14.58
N LEU A 492 -6.49 18.60 -13.88
CA LEU A 492 -5.62 19.00 -12.78
C LEU A 492 -4.35 19.66 -13.34
N ARG A 493 -3.68 20.53 -12.55
CA ARG A 493 -2.63 21.49 -12.95
C ARG A 493 -1.45 20.93 -13.77
N THR A 494 -1.38 19.62 -13.97
CA THR A 494 -0.41 18.92 -14.80
C THR A 494 -0.71 18.99 -16.31
N ILE A 495 -1.17 20.14 -16.82
CA ILE A 495 -1.38 20.38 -18.26
C ILE A 495 -0.11 20.06 -19.08
N GLY A 496 1.07 20.29 -18.50
CA GLY A 496 2.36 19.96 -19.10
C GLY A 496 2.61 18.47 -19.38
N LEU A 497 1.86 17.55 -18.76
CA LEU A 497 1.89 16.12 -19.13
C LEU A 497 1.20 15.86 -20.47
N TYR A 498 0.14 16.61 -20.76
CA TYR A 498 -0.69 16.45 -21.96
C TYR A 498 -0.10 17.18 -23.18
N THR A 499 0.71 18.22 -22.95
CA THR A 499 1.50 18.91 -23.97
C THR A 499 2.99 18.97 -23.59
N PRO A 500 3.71 17.83 -23.60
CA PRO A 500 5.12 17.82 -23.24
C PRO A 500 5.92 18.73 -24.17
N TRP A 501 6.73 19.62 -23.59
CA TRP A 501 7.66 20.48 -24.33
C TRP A 501 8.75 19.67 -25.06
N ARG A 502 9.07 18.47 -24.54
CA ARG A 502 10.12 17.61 -25.11
C ARG A 502 9.55 16.68 -26.21
N PRO A 503 10.12 16.68 -27.43
CA PRO A 503 9.59 15.94 -28.59
C PRO A 503 9.35 14.45 -28.38
N TRP A 504 10.17 13.77 -27.57
CA TRP A 504 10.03 12.33 -27.33
C TRP A 504 8.77 11.98 -26.50
N ARG A 505 8.38 12.82 -25.55
CA ARG A 505 7.14 12.63 -24.78
C ARG A 505 5.88 12.94 -25.60
N ARG A 506 5.98 13.74 -26.68
CA ARG A 506 4.89 13.88 -27.65
C ARG A 506 4.66 12.59 -28.43
N ARG A 507 5.73 11.89 -28.83
CA ARG A 507 5.63 10.59 -29.51
C ARG A 507 4.94 9.54 -28.64
N THR A 508 5.14 9.55 -27.33
CA THR A 508 4.46 8.65 -26.39
C THR A 508 2.98 8.95 -26.19
N CYS A 509 2.48 10.14 -26.52
CA CYS A 509 1.04 10.45 -26.55
C CYS A 509 0.40 10.08 -27.90
N VAL A 510 1.16 10.19 -28.99
CA VAL A 510 0.70 9.88 -30.36
C VAL A 510 0.65 8.37 -30.62
N ALA A 511 1.62 7.60 -30.12
CA ALA A 511 1.70 6.16 -30.37
C ALA A 511 0.49 5.36 -29.81
N PRO A 512 0.01 5.59 -28.56
CA PRO A 512 -1.19 4.94 -28.06
C PRO A 512 -2.45 5.31 -28.85
N ARG A 513 -2.60 6.58 -29.27
CA ARG A 513 -3.71 7.01 -30.13
C ARG A 513 -3.70 6.30 -31.48
N ARG A 514 -2.54 6.22 -32.14
CA ARG A 514 -2.38 5.45 -33.39
C ARG A 514 -2.69 3.97 -33.20
N CYS A 515 -2.19 3.35 -32.12
CA CYS A 515 -2.50 1.95 -31.80
C CYS A 515 -4.00 1.73 -31.56
N SER A 516 -4.66 2.64 -30.83
CA SER A 516 -6.11 2.58 -30.61
C SER A 516 -6.89 2.75 -31.91
N MET A 517 -6.44 3.64 -32.80
CA MET A 517 -7.06 3.86 -34.12
C MET A 517 -6.85 2.67 -35.05
N MET A 518 -5.69 2.01 -35.02
CA MET A 518 -5.42 0.80 -35.82
C MET A 518 -6.18 -0.43 -35.29
N ARG A 519 -6.25 -0.61 -33.96
CA ARG A 519 -6.91 -1.80 -33.36
C ARG A 519 -8.43 -1.84 -33.58
N ARG A 520 -9.09 -0.70 -33.81
CA ARG A 520 -10.54 -0.64 -34.07
C ARG A 520 -10.91 -1.30 -35.41
N PRO A 521 -10.35 -0.89 -36.57
CA PRO A 521 -10.52 -1.59 -37.84
C PRO A 521 -10.14 -3.07 -37.76
N PHE A 522 -8.99 -3.41 -37.17
CA PHE A 522 -8.55 -4.82 -37.06
C PHE A 522 -9.48 -5.72 -36.23
N ARG A 523 -10.40 -5.18 -35.42
CA ARG A 523 -11.44 -5.95 -34.71
C ARG A 523 -12.79 -5.93 -35.40
N LEU A 524 -13.11 -4.82 -36.08
CA LEU A 524 -14.33 -4.70 -36.84
C LEU A 524 -14.27 -5.52 -38.13
N TRP A 525 -13.13 -5.52 -38.84
CA TRP A 525 -12.98 -6.26 -40.09
C TRP A 525 -13.22 -7.75 -39.95
N PRO A 526 -12.63 -8.46 -38.97
CA PRO A 526 -12.94 -9.88 -38.75
C PRO A 526 -14.39 -10.14 -38.34
N ALA A 527 -15.08 -9.15 -37.75
CA ALA A 527 -16.50 -9.26 -37.42
C ALA A 527 -17.43 -9.03 -38.64
N PHE A 528 -16.90 -8.43 -39.73
CA PHE A 528 -17.59 -8.26 -41.01
C PHE A 528 -17.26 -9.37 -42.02
N ILE A 529 -16.28 -10.23 -41.73
CA ILE A 529 -16.02 -11.44 -42.53
C ILE A 529 -17.07 -12.48 -42.12
N PRO A 530 -18.00 -12.89 -43.01
CA PRO A 530 -18.92 -13.97 -42.70
C PRO A 530 -18.14 -15.23 -42.37
N TRP A 531 -18.64 -16.01 -41.42
CA TRP A 531 -18.11 -17.28 -40.93
C TRP A 531 -18.18 -18.40 -42.00
N SER A 532 -17.62 -18.17 -43.19
CA SER A 532 -17.74 -19.09 -44.34
C SER A 532 -16.57 -19.04 -45.31
N VAL A 533 -15.35 -18.80 -44.84
CA VAL A 533 -14.13 -19.06 -45.65
C VAL A 533 -13.07 -19.73 -44.77
N HIS A 534 -13.22 -21.04 -44.56
CA HIS A 534 -12.13 -21.90 -44.08
C HIS A 534 -11.37 -22.44 -45.30
N GLU A 535 -10.39 -21.68 -45.79
CA GLU A 535 -9.22 -22.25 -46.44
C GLU A 535 -7.96 -21.62 -45.82
N PRO A 536 -7.01 -22.40 -45.31
CA PRO A 536 -5.79 -21.86 -44.73
C PRO A 536 -4.85 -21.42 -45.86
N ILE A 537 -4.69 -20.10 -46.04
CA ILE A 537 -3.61 -19.55 -46.85
C ILE A 537 -2.29 -19.87 -46.14
N LYS A 538 -1.57 -20.89 -46.62
CA LYS A 538 -0.17 -21.17 -46.27
C LYS A 538 0.71 -20.13 -46.96
N GLY A 539 1.30 -19.22 -46.18
CA GLY A 539 2.37 -18.34 -46.63
C GLY A 539 3.16 -17.83 -45.43
N ASP A 540 4.40 -18.28 -45.29
CA ASP A 540 5.33 -17.81 -44.27
C ASP A 540 5.61 -16.32 -44.47
N PHE A 541 5.16 -15.48 -43.54
CA PHE A 541 5.56 -14.08 -43.47
C PHE A 541 6.65 -13.90 -42.42
N ASP A 542 7.89 -13.80 -42.89
CA ASP A 542 9.06 -13.39 -42.11
C ASP A 542 8.98 -11.88 -41.82
N PHE A 543 8.84 -11.53 -40.53
CA PHE A 543 8.81 -10.15 -40.03
C PHE A 543 10.19 -9.66 -39.55
N THR A 544 11.29 -10.22 -40.06
CA THR A 544 12.61 -9.65 -39.84
C THR A 544 12.80 -8.43 -40.74
N GLY A 545 12.75 -7.25 -40.13
CA GLY A 545 12.78 -5.97 -40.83
C GLY A 545 14.00 -5.80 -41.74
N ARG A 546 13.78 -5.85 -43.06
CA ARG A 546 14.50 -5.14 -44.13
C ARG A 546 13.89 -5.51 -45.49
N ARG A 547 12.83 -4.81 -45.93
CA ARG A 547 12.56 -4.46 -47.36
C ARG A 547 11.29 -3.62 -47.55
N ASN A 548 11.26 -2.96 -48.71
CA ASN A 548 10.50 -1.79 -49.14
C ASN A 548 8.95 -1.85 -48.95
N PRO A 549 8.30 -0.90 -48.25
CA PRO A 549 6.87 -0.92 -47.93
C PRO A 549 5.92 -0.79 -49.15
N ARG A 550 6.43 -0.48 -50.35
CA ARG A 550 5.60 -0.39 -51.56
C ARG A 550 5.28 -1.75 -52.21
N ALA A 551 6.07 -2.79 -51.94
CA ALA A 551 5.84 -4.11 -52.55
C ALA A 551 4.66 -4.86 -51.91
N ASN A 552 4.47 -4.71 -50.59
CA ASN A 552 3.37 -5.36 -49.87
C ASN A 552 2.00 -4.72 -50.11
N LEU A 553 1.95 -3.46 -50.57
CA LEU A 553 0.67 -2.81 -50.88
C LEU A 553 0.07 -3.31 -52.19
N LYS A 554 0.91 -3.69 -53.17
CA LYS A 554 0.45 -4.18 -54.47
C LYS A 554 -0.14 -5.59 -54.36
N GLY A 555 0.53 -6.50 -53.66
CA GLY A 555 0.01 -7.85 -53.41
C GLY A 555 -1.24 -7.89 -52.51
N PHE A 556 -1.44 -6.87 -51.66
CA PHE A 556 -2.63 -6.74 -50.82
C PHE A 556 -3.82 -6.11 -51.58
N LEU A 557 -3.56 -5.26 -52.57
CA LEU A 557 -4.62 -4.67 -53.42
C LEU A 557 -5.07 -5.62 -54.54
N ASP A 558 -4.20 -6.51 -55.02
CA ASP A 558 -4.58 -7.53 -56.01
C ASP A 558 -5.41 -8.68 -55.40
N LEU A 559 -5.52 -8.74 -54.06
CA LEU A 559 -6.29 -9.75 -53.32
C LEU A 559 -7.67 -9.26 -52.82
N VAL A 560 -7.93 -7.96 -52.91
CA VAL A 560 -9.23 -7.31 -52.66
C VAL A 560 -9.97 -7.20 -53.98
#